data_AF-A0A534KPU5-F1
#
_entry.id   AF-A0A534KPU5-F1
#
_cell.length_a   1.000
_cell.length_b   1.000
_cell.length_c   1.000
_cell.angle_alpha   90.00
_cell.angle_beta   90.00
_cell.angle_gamma   90.00
#
_symmetry.space_group_name_H-M   'P 1'
#
loop_
_entity.id
_entity.type
_entity.pdbx_description
1 polymer ?
#
loop_
_entity_poly.entity_id
_entity_poly.type
_entity_poly.pdbx_seq_one_letter_code
_entity_poly.pdbx_strand_id
1 'polypeptide(L)'
;MSAPLHVVWYTDPHNIWCWGCEPTIRRLEIVYGDAVELEIRQGGLFEDFGPMREQWARMSGGRWTDSVLAFFEAVSTQHRMPMDSKRMIKGVDDFNSTWPACIAAKAASLQGARADRQYLRALREAWCLDARPIHRVEVQTDVARETGLDGEAFSKALEDGGAEQAFQRDREECERLEVRGFPTFTIGRGEASARLNGWQPWEVFEDVLRQVDPDLQGKVLEPTEQSVVQLLGLSKHWATREIAAVLGVTDDDAELLLEELEGSGKLNRRVIGDGLVWERVPYLPVPP
;
A
#
# COMPACT_ATOMS: atom_id res chain seq x y z
N MET A 1 10.99 27.95 6.79
CA MET A 1 10.18 26.87 6.19
C MET A 1 8.95 26.71 7.06
N SER A 2 7.75 26.62 6.47
CA SER A 2 6.53 26.28 7.20
C SER A 2 6.67 24.89 7.82
N ALA A 3 5.94 24.63 8.90
CA ALA A 3 5.84 23.26 9.44
C ALA A 3 5.29 22.32 8.37
N PRO A 4 5.73 21.05 8.32
CA PRO A 4 5.23 20.09 7.35
C PRO A 4 3.71 19.89 7.50
N LEU A 5 3.08 19.48 6.42
CA LEU A 5 1.71 18.98 6.45
C LEU A 5 1.73 17.55 7.01
N HIS A 6 1.08 17.32 8.14
CA HIS A 6 1.01 15.99 8.74
C HIS A 6 -0.11 15.19 8.07
N VAL A 7 0.23 14.02 7.53
CA VAL A 7 -0.71 13.10 6.90
C VAL A 7 -0.63 11.78 7.65
N VAL A 8 -1.73 11.38 8.31
CA VAL A 8 -1.83 10.06 8.93
C VAL A 8 -2.68 9.17 8.04
N TRP A 9 -2.10 8.05 7.60
CA TRP A 9 -2.75 7.03 6.80
C TRP A 9 -3.17 5.85 7.67
N TYR A 10 -4.47 5.76 7.92
CA TYR A 10 -5.10 4.61 8.56
C TYR A 10 -5.36 3.54 7.50
N THR A 11 -4.76 2.37 7.69
CA THR A 11 -4.61 1.39 6.63
C THR A 11 -4.68 -0.04 7.14
N ASP A 12 -4.78 -0.99 6.22
CA ASP A 12 -4.73 -2.43 6.52
C ASP A 12 -3.94 -3.15 5.41
N PRO A 13 -3.03 -4.10 5.72
CA PRO A 13 -2.26 -4.81 4.69
C PRO A 13 -3.12 -5.72 3.80
N HIS A 14 -4.22 -6.28 4.33
CA HIS A 14 -5.15 -7.18 3.64
C HIS A 14 -6.34 -6.45 3.00
N ASN A 15 -6.30 -5.13 2.89
CA ASN A 15 -7.36 -4.37 2.25
C ASN A 15 -6.95 -3.94 0.84
N ILE A 16 -7.65 -4.47 -0.17
CA ILE A 16 -7.40 -4.17 -1.59
C ILE A 16 -7.61 -2.69 -1.95
N TRP A 17 -8.49 -1.97 -1.25
CA TRP A 17 -8.61 -0.51 -1.43
C TRP A 17 -7.39 0.24 -0.87
N CYS A 18 -6.75 -0.28 0.17
CA CYS A 18 -5.51 0.28 0.69
C CYS A 18 -4.33 0.01 -0.26
N TRP A 19 -4.29 -1.16 -0.93
CA TRP A 19 -3.35 -1.41 -2.03
C TRP A 19 -3.50 -0.40 -3.17
N GLY A 20 -4.75 -0.07 -3.53
CA GLY A 20 -5.06 0.97 -4.51
C GLY A 20 -4.55 2.38 -4.16
N CYS A 21 -4.17 2.65 -2.91
CA CYS A 21 -3.59 3.94 -2.50
C CYS A 21 -2.07 4.02 -2.71
N GLU A 22 -1.36 2.94 -3.00
CA GLU A 22 0.10 2.98 -3.19
C GLU A 22 0.59 4.01 -4.23
N PRO A 23 -0.09 4.24 -5.36
CA PRO A 23 0.26 5.35 -6.27
C PRO A 23 0.19 6.73 -5.60
N THR A 24 -0.87 6.99 -4.85
CA THR A 24 -1.06 8.24 -4.08
C THR A 24 0.06 8.40 -3.05
N ILE A 25 0.39 7.33 -2.32
CA ILE A 25 1.45 7.37 -1.30
C ILE A 25 2.81 7.61 -1.93
N ARG A 26 3.15 6.94 -3.04
CA ARG A 26 4.41 7.18 -3.74
C ARG A 26 4.52 8.61 -4.27
N ARG A 27 3.44 9.15 -4.84
CA ARG A 27 3.42 10.55 -5.26
C ARG A 27 3.61 11.47 -4.04
N LEU A 28 2.95 11.21 -2.92
CA LEU A 28 3.12 11.98 -1.69
C LEU A 28 4.57 11.96 -1.19
N GLU A 29 5.19 10.78 -1.13
CA GLU A 29 6.57 10.59 -0.65
C GLU A 29 7.61 11.25 -1.57
N ILE A 30 7.40 11.20 -2.89
CA ILE A 30 8.40 11.63 -3.88
C ILE A 30 8.21 13.09 -4.30
N VAL A 31 6.97 13.46 -4.64
CA VAL A 31 6.63 14.80 -5.13
C VAL A 31 6.48 15.78 -3.98
N TYR A 32 5.94 15.34 -2.84
CA TYR A 32 5.62 16.20 -1.70
C TYR A 32 6.47 15.92 -0.44
N GLY A 33 7.47 15.03 -0.51
CA GLY A 33 8.22 14.56 0.66
C GLY A 33 8.98 15.62 1.46
N ASP A 34 9.26 16.79 0.87
CA ASP A 34 9.90 17.91 1.60
C ASP A 34 8.89 18.75 2.39
N ALA A 35 7.59 18.62 2.08
CA ALA A 35 6.49 19.41 2.65
C ALA A 35 5.51 18.57 3.46
N VAL A 36 5.58 17.23 3.37
CA VAL A 36 4.65 16.29 4.00
C VAL A 36 5.38 15.34 4.92
N GLU A 37 4.85 15.16 6.13
CA GLU A 37 5.22 14.09 7.03
C GLU A 37 4.11 13.03 7.02
N LEU A 38 4.45 11.83 6.54
CA LEU A 38 3.53 10.70 6.45
C LEU A 38 3.72 9.76 7.64
N GLU A 39 2.64 9.51 8.36
CA GLU A 39 2.56 8.50 9.40
C GLU A 39 1.56 7.40 9.03
N ILE A 40 1.80 6.19 9.50
CA ILE A 40 0.97 5.01 9.21
C ILE A 40 0.35 4.51 10.52
N ARG A 41 -0.94 4.14 10.46
CA ARG A 41 -1.66 3.48 11.55
C ARG A 41 -2.32 2.21 11.02
N GLN A 42 -2.14 1.11 11.72
CA GLN A 42 -2.72 -0.17 11.36
C GLN A 42 -4.12 -0.30 11.96
N GLY A 43 -5.12 -0.38 11.09
CA GLY A 43 -6.51 -0.22 11.44
C GLY A 43 -7.27 -1.50 11.78
N GLY A 44 -6.86 -2.65 11.25
CA GLY A 44 -7.52 -3.94 11.50
C GLY A 44 -8.97 -3.99 11.01
N LEU A 45 -9.15 -4.11 9.69
CA LEU A 45 -10.45 -4.17 9.01
C LEU A 45 -11.38 -5.28 9.52
N PHE A 46 -10.85 -6.49 9.71
CA PHE A 46 -11.62 -7.63 10.20
C PHE A 46 -10.87 -8.31 11.35
N GLU A 47 -11.42 -8.20 12.56
CA GLU A 47 -11.01 -9.04 13.68
C GLU A 47 -11.41 -10.49 13.43
N ASP A 48 -12.70 -10.68 13.08
CA ASP A 48 -13.28 -11.95 12.67
C ASP A 48 -14.09 -11.78 11.37
N PHE A 49 -13.65 -12.47 10.33
CA PHE A 49 -14.29 -12.47 9.01
C PHE A 49 -15.42 -13.51 8.91
N GLY A 50 -15.54 -14.44 9.87
CA GLY A 50 -16.56 -15.49 9.89
C GLY A 50 -17.98 -14.99 9.58
N PRO A 51 -18.51 -13.98 10.31
CA PRO A 51 -19.84 -13.44 10.08
C PRO A 51 -20.05 -12.87 8.66
N MET A 52 -19.04 -12.18 8.12
CA MET A 52 -19.09 -11.62 6.76
C MET A 52 -19.10 -12.74 5.72
N ARG A 53 -18.25 -13.76 5.90
CA ARG A 53 -18.20 -14.97 5.07
C ARG A 53 -19.56 -15.68 5.05
N GLU A 54 -20.18 -15.90 6.19
CA GLU A 54 -21.51 -16.51 6.30
C GLU A 54 -22.59 -15.71 5.58
N GLN A 55 -22.57 -14.38 5.75
CA GLN A 55 -23.48 -13.48 5.06
C GLN A 55 -23.32 -13.59 3.55
N TRP A 56 -22.09 -13.59 3.04
CA TRP A 56 -21.80 -13.69 1.60
C TRP A 56 -22.15 -15.08 1.05
N ALA A 57 -21.85 -16.15 1.78
CA ALA A 57 -22.27 -17.52 1.46
C ALA A 57 -23.79 -17.63 1.27
N ARG A 58 -24.57 -17.01 2.18
CA ARG A 58 -26.02 -16.96 2.08
C ARG A 58 -26.51 -16.13 0.89
N MET A 59 -25.97 -14.93 0.68
CA MET A 59 -26.42 -14.01 -0.38
C MET A 59 -26.06 -14.50 -1.80
N SER A 60 -24.96 -15.26 -1.93
CA SER A 60 -24.45 -15.76 -3.22
C SER A 60 -25.00 -17.12 -3.63
N GLY A 61 -25.86 -17.75 -2.80
CA GLY A 61 -26.33 -19.11 -3.02
C GLY A 61 -25.20 -20.16 -2.99
N GLY A 62 -24.21 -19.97 -2.11
CA GLY A 62 -23.05 -20.86 -1.97
C GLY A 62 -21.85 -20.54 -2.88
N ARG A 63 -21.94 -19.53 -3.76
CA ARG A 63 -20.85 -19.08 -4.66
C ARG A 63 -20.14 -17.83 -4.17
N TRP A 64 -19.86 -17.77 -2.87
CA TRP A 64 -19.34 -16.55 -2.26
C TRP A 64 -17.91 -16.26 -2.71
N THR A 65 -17.10 -17.29 -2.98
CA THR A 65 -15.76 -17.14 -3.56
C THR A 65 -15.80 -16.47 -4.93
N ASP A 66 -16.79 -16.79 -5.77
CA ASP A 66 -16.97 -16.13 -7.07
C ASP A 66 -17.36 -14.65 -6.88
N SER A 67 -18.17 -14.36 -5.86
CA SER A 67 -18.54 -12.98 -5.50
C SER A 67 -17.35 -12.18 -4.97
N VAL A 68 -16.47 -12.79 -4.19
CA VAL A 68 -15.19 -12.17 -3.75
C VAL A 68 -14.27 -11.95 -4.94
N LEU A 69 -14.12 -12.93 -5.84
CA LEU A 69 -13.30 -12.77 -7.03
C LEU A 69 -13.80 -11.61 -7.90
N ALA A 70 -15.11 -11.55 -8.18
CA ALA A 70 -15.71 -10.46 -8.94
C ALA A 70 -15.53 -9.11 -8.25
N PHE A 71 -15.62 -9.06 -6.92
CA PHE A 71 -15.33 -7.85 -6.14
C PHE A 71 -13.86 -7.44 -6.27
N PHE A 72 -12.91 -8.37 -6.12
CA PHE A 72 -11.49 -8.12 -6.28
C PHE A 72 -11.16 -7.58 -7.68
N GLU A 73 -11.70 -8.20 -8.73
CA GLU A 73 -11.52 -7.74 -10.12
C GLU A 73 -12.13 -6.35 -10.34
N ALA A 74 -13.35 -6.08 -9.84
CA ALA A 74 -13.97 -4.76 -9.96
C ALA A 74 -13.18 -3.66 -9.27
N VAL A 75 -12.63 -3.94 -8.08
CA VAL A 75 -11.78 -3.00 -7.35
C VAL A 75 -10.45 -2.77 -8.08
N SER A 76 -9.81 -3.84 -8.56
CA SER A 76 -8.58 -3.74 -9.37
C SER A 76 -8.77 -2.85 -10.59
N THR A 77 -9.86 -3.03 -11.33
CA THR A 77 -10.18 -2.21 -12.49
C THR A 77 -10.38 -0.73 -12.12
N GLN A 78 -10.94 -0.44 -10.95
CA GLN A 78 -11.20 0.94 -10.52
C GLN A 78 -9.90 1.69 -10.17
N HIS A 79 -8.99 1.09 -9.41
CA HIS A 79 -7.74 1.75 -9.01
C HIS A 79 -6.54 1.44 -9.91
N ARG A 80 -6.66 0.46 -10.81
CA ARG A 80 -5.67 0.03 -11.82
C ARG A 80 -4.32 -0.42 -11.26
N MET A 81 -4.30 -0.92 -10.03
CA MET A 81 -3.08 -1.49 -9.46
C MET A 81 -3.08 -2.98 -9.76
N PRO A 82 -1.96 -3.56 -10.24
CA PRO A 82 -1.88 -4.97 -10.56
C PRO A 82 -2.23 -5.84 -9.36
N MET A 83 -3.07 -6.85 -9.59
CA MET A 83 -3.53 -7.77 -8.56
C MET A 83 -3.83 -9.15 -9.16
N ASP A 84 -3.22 -10.21 -8.64
CA ASP A 84 -3.50 -11.58 -9.06
C ASP A 84 -4.73 -12.13 -8.33
N SER A 85 -5.88 -11.51 -8.58
CA SER A 85 -7.16 -11.85 -7.93
C SER A 85 -7.48 -13.35 -8.02
N LYS A 86 -7.12 -13.99 -9.14
CA LYS A 86 -7.35 -15.42 -9.39
C LYS A 86 -6.46 -16.33 -8.55
N ARG A 87 -5.23 -15.92 -8.22
CA ARG A 87 -4.41 -16.68 -7.26
C ARG A 87 -4.77 -16.32 -5.82
N MET A 88 -5.05 -15.05 -5.52
CA MET A 88 -5.44 -14.60 -4.18
C MET A 88 -6.68 -15.33 -3.66
N ILE A 89 -7.70 -15.51 -4.51
CA ILE A 89 -8.95 -16.16 -4.09
C ILE A 89 -8.76 -17.63 -3.68
N LYS A 90 -7.70 -18.31 -4.13
CA LYS A 90 -7.43 -19.72 -3.76
C LYS A 90 -7.14 -19.91 -2.28
N GLY A 91 -6.72 -18.85 -1.57
CA GLY A 91 -6.43 -18.88 -0.13
C GLY A 91 -7.58 -18.37 0.74
N VAL A 92 -8.72 -17.96 0.17
CA VAL A 92 -9.79 -17.25 0.90
C VAL A 92 -10.47 -18.13 1.95
N ASP A 93 -10.45 -19.45 1.78
CA ASP A 93 -11.01 -20.39 2.76
C ASP A 93 -10.25 -20.41 4.09
N ASP A 94 -8.95 -20.12 4.05
CA ASP A 94 -8.05 -20.10 5.22
C ASP A 94 -8.00 -18.74 5.93
N PHE A 95 -8.61 -17.71 5.36
CA PHE A 95 -8.55 -16.33 5.87
C PHE A 95 -9.60 -16.07 6.96
N ASN A 96 -9.19 -15.71 8.18
CA ASN A 96 -10.14 -15.35 9.24
C ASN A 96 -10.06 -13.90 9.73
N SER A 97 -8.91 -13.25 9.59
CA SER A 97 -8.66 -11.96 10.23
C SER A 97 -7.60 -11.19 9.47
N THR A 98 -7.73 -9.86 9.43
CA THR A 98 -6.66 -8.98 8.93
C THR A 98 -5.66 -8.60 10.02
N TRP A 99 -6.00 -8.80 11.30
CA TRP A 99 -5.20 -8.36 12.43
C TRP A 99 -3.79 -8.96 12.47
N PRO A 100 -3.56 -10.26 12.17
CA PRO A 100 -2.20 -10.81 12.16
C PRO A 100 -1.24 -10.03 11.25
N ALA A 101 -1.70 -9.58 10.08
CA ALA A 101 -0.88 -8.78 9.18
C ALA A 101 -0.66 -7.34 9.70
N CYS A 102 -1.67 -6.76 10.36
CA CYS A 102 -1.53 -5.45 11.03
C CYS A 102 -0.49 -5.49 12.15
N ILE A 103 -0.53 -6.54 12.99
CA ILE A 103 0.43 -6.76 14.07
C ILE A 103 1.84 -6.96 13.51
N ALA A 104 1.97 -7.75 12.43
CA ALA A 104 3.22 -7.92 11.71
C ALA A 104 3.81 -6.60 11.21
N ALA A 105 2.99 -5.70 10.66
CA ALA A 105 3.45 -4.36 10.27
C ALA A 105 3.96 -3.56 11.47
N LYS A 106 3.35 -3.70 12.65
CA LYS A 106 3.87 -3.08 13.88
C LYS A 106 5.17 -3.70 14.36
N ALA A 107 5.35 -5.01 14.26
CA ALA A 107 6.63 -5.65 14.56
C ALA A 107 7.78 -5.07 13.71
N ALA A 108 7.54 -4.81 12.42
CA ALA A 108 8.50 -4.10 11.57
C ALA A 108 8.72 -2.66 12.03
N SER A 109 7.66 -1.91 12.36
CA SER A 109 7.77 -0.50 12.79
C SER A 109 8.68 -0.30 14.01
N LEU A 110 8.77 -1.31 14.90
CA LEU A 110 9.63 -1.27 16.09
C LEU A 110 11.13 -1.34 15.75
N GLN A 111 11.50 -1.65 14.51
CA GLN A 111 12.89 -1.71 14.05
C GLN A 111 13.39 -0.39 13.43
N GLY A 112 12.55 0.65 13.38
CA GLY A 112 12.99 2.01 13.01
C GLY A 112 12.06 2.73 12.03
N ALA A 113 12.31 4.03 11.86
CA ALA A 113 11.39 4.97 11.19
C ALA A 113 11.02 4.64 9.74
N ARG A 114 11.85 3.88 9.01
CA ARG A 114 11.56 3.46 7.61
C ARG A 114 11.07 2.02 7.47
N ALA A 115 11.19 1.22 8.53
CA ALA A 115 10.87 -0.20 8.50
C ALA A 115 9.37 -0.44 8.29
N ASP A 116 8.50 0.37 8.89
CA ASP A 116 7.04 0.26 8.75
C ASP A 116 6.61 0.37 7.27
N ARG A 117 6.99 1.46 6.61
CA ARG A 117 6.62 1.72 5.21
C ARG A 117 7.17 0.67 4.23
N GLN A 118 8.45 0.31 4.38
CA GLN A 118 9.12 -0.67 3.53
C GLN A 118 8.50 -2.07 3.69
N TYR A 119 8.26 -2.49 4.93
CA TYR A 119 7.66 -3.78 5.22
C TYR A 119 6.20 -3.85 4.78
N LEU A 120 5.39 -2.82 5.07
CA LEU A 120 4.00 -2.75 4.63
C LEU A 120 3.88 -2.90 3.12
N ARG A 121 4.77 -2.22 2.37
CA ARG A 121 4.84 -2.36 0.91
C ARG A 121 5.11 -3.81 0.50
N ALA A 122 6.16 -4.42 1.04
CA ALA A 122 6.54 -5.78 0.68
C ALA A 122 5.48 -6.80 1.07
N LEU A 123 4.80 -6.61 2.20
CA LEU A 123 3.71 -7.48 2.66
C LEU A 123 2.51 -7.41 1.71
N ARG A 124 2.17 -6.21 1.22
CA ARG A 124 1.13 -6.06 0.19
C ARG A 124 1.53 -6.68 -1.13
N GLU A 125 2.76 -6.51 -1.58
CA GLU A 125 3.25 -7.15 -2.81
C GLU A 125 3.18 -8.68 -2.70
N ALA A 126 3.62 -9.22 -1.56
CA ALA A 126 3.55 -10.65 -1.27
C ALA A 126 2.13 -11.20 -1.40
N TRP A 127 1.11 -10.44 -1.00
CA TRP A 127 -0.28 -10.86 -1.12
C TRP A 127 -0.89 -10.53 -2.50
N CYS A 128 -0.90 -9.27 -2.91
CA CYS A 128 -1.58 -8.80 -4.12
C CYS A 128 -0.92 -9.30 -5.41
N LEU A 129 0.41 -9.44 -5.44
CA LEU A 129 1.13 -9.88 -6.64
C LEU A 129 1.46 -11.37 -6.61
N ASP A 130 1.90 -11.87 -5.44
CA ASP A 130 2.41 -13.23 -5.33
C ASP A 130 1.44 -14.21 -4.66
N ALA A 131 0.26 -13.74 -4.20
CA ALA A 131 -0.78 -14.51 -3.53
C ALA A 131 -0.29 -15.33 -2.32
N ARG A 132 0.72 -14.81 -1.60
CA ARG A 132 1.20 -15.39 -0.35
C ARG A 132 0.18 -15.13 0.77
N PRO A 133 -0.09 -16.11 1.66
CA PRO A 133 -1.04 -15.95 2.76
C PRO A 133 -0.41 -15.13 3.90
N ILE A 134 -0.50 -13.81 3.81
CA ILE A 134 0.15 -12.88 4.76
C ILE A 134 -0.52 -12.84 6.15
N HIS A 135 -1.56 -13.64 6.39
CA HIS A 135 -2.08 -13.90 7.74
C HIS A 135 -1.26 -14.95 8.51
N ARG A 136 -0.31 -15.63 7.85
CA ARG A 136 0.56 -16.64 8.46
C ARG A 136 1.90 -16.05 8.90
N VAL A 137 2.32 -16.39 10.12
CA VAL A 137 3.55 -15.86 10.75
C VAL A 137 4.81 -16.20 9.98
N GLU A 138 4.87 -17.38 9.34
CA GLU A 138 6.03 -17.81 8.56
C GLU A 138 6.21 -16.89 7.35
N VAL A 139 5.12 -16.58 6.63
CA VAL A 139 5.12 -15.66 5.49
C VAL A 139 5.51 -14.25 5.94
N GLN A 140 4.93 -13.77 7.04
CA GLN A 140 5.23 -12.45 7.60
C GLN A 140 6.71 -12.29 7.95
N THR A 141 7.30 -13.32 8.56
CA THR A 141 8.72 -13.34 8.96
C THR A 141 9.63 -13.43 7.73
N ASP A 142 9.26 -14.22 6.72
CA ASP A 142 10.02 -14.30 5.47
C ASP A 142 10.03 -12.97 4.72
N VAL A 143 8.90 -12.27 4.63
CA VAL A 143 8.83 -10.91 4.07
C VAL A 143 9.71 -9.92 4.86
N ALA A 144 9.81 -10.07 6.19
CA ALA A 144 10.67 -9.22 7.02
C ALA A 144 12.15 -9.43 6.64
N ARG A 145 12.58 -10.68 6.48
CA ARG A 145 13.94 -11.02 6.04
C ARG A 145 14.22 -10.53 4.61
N GLU A 146 13.26 -10.69 3.70
CA GLU A 146 13.37 -10.22 2.31
C GLU A 146 13.54 -8.70 2.20
N THR A 147 13.03 -7.95 3.19
CA THR A 147 13.20 -6.48 3.28
C THR A 147 14.45 -6.04 4.04
N GLY A 148 15.25 -6.98 4.54
CA GLY A 148 16.47 -6.71 5.28
C GLY A 148 16.27 -6.39 6.75
N LEU A 149 15.08 -6.63 7.30
CA LEU A 149 14.83 -6.51 8.74
C LEU A 149 15.47 -7.67 9.51
N ASP A 150 15.73 -7.43 10.80
CA ASP A 150 16.16 -8.48 11.71
C ASP A 150 14.98 -9.42 11.99
N GLY A 151 15.06 -10.63 11.42
CA GLY A 151 14.03 -11.65 11.55
C GLY A 151 13.86 -12.16 12.99
N GLU A 152 14.94 -12.20 13.80
CA GLU A 152 14.84 -12.63 15.20
C GLU A 152 14.15 -11.55 16.04
N ALA A 153 14.55 -10.28 15.86
CA ALA A 153 13.88 -9.15 16.53
C ALA A 153 12.41 -9.04 16.12
N PHE A 154 12.10 -9.29 14.83
CA PHE A 154 10.74 -9.32 14.30
C PHE A 154 9.89 -10.40 14.98
N SER A 155 10.36 -11.66 14.96
CA SER A 155 9.64 -12.78 15.59
C SER A 155 9.48 -12.56 17.09
N LYS A 156 10.53 -12.06 17.77
CA LYS A 156 10.45 -11.73 19.20
C LYS A 156 9.36 -10.71 19.50
N ALA A 157 9.23 -9.64 18.72
CA ALA A 157 8.21 -8.62 18.92
C ALA A 157 6.77 -9.15 18.73
N LEU A 158 6.60 -10.19 17.91
CA LEU A 158 5.33 -10.91 17.78
C LEU A 158 5.04 -11.79 19.00
N GLU A 159 6.06 -12.50 19.49
CA GLU A 159 5.94 -13.45 20.60
C GLU A 159 5.81 -12.77 21.99
N ASP A 160 6.53 -11.67 22.20
CA ASP A 160 6.54 -10.95 23.48
C ASP A 160 5.37 -9.97 23.66
N GLY A 161 4.52 -9.83 22.64
CA GLY A 161 3.34 -8.98 22.64
C GLY A 161 3.63 -7.49 22.40
N GLY A 162 4.89 -7.09 22.15
CA GLY A 162 5.24 -5.71 21.86
C GLY A 162 4.56 -5.17 20.60
N ALA A 163 4.49 -5.99 19.55
CA ALA A 163 3.78 -5.66 18.31
C ALA A 163 2.27 -5.57 18.50
N GLU A 164 1.68 -6.49 19.28
CA GLU A 164 0.26 -6.49 19.63
C GLU A 164 -0.12 -5.19 20.35
N GLN A 165 0.63 -4.82 21.39
CA GLN A 165 0.39 -3.56 22.13
C GLN A 165 0.51 -2.33 21.23
N ALA A 166 1.44 -2.35 20.27
CA ALA A 166 1.57 -1.26 19.29
C ALA A 166 0.37 -1.18 18.34
N PHE A 167 -0.17 -2.32 17.91
CA PHE A 167 -1.38 -2.37 17.11
C PHE A 167 -2.61 -1.92 17.89
N GLN A 168 -2.74 -2.32 19.16
CA GLN A 168 -3.85 -1.89 20.00
C GLN A 168 -3.86 -0.36 20.23
N ARG A 169 -2.69 0.29 20.32
CA ARG A 169 -2.61 1.76 20.35
C ARG A 169 -3.15 2.42 19.08
N ASP A 170 -2.82 1.87 17.91
CA ASP A 170 -3.36 2.36 16.63
C ASP A 170 -4.89 2.15 16.57
N ARG A 171 -5.40 1.05 17.13
CA ARG A 171 -6.84 0.73 17.24
C ARG A 171 -7.58 1.68 18.19
N GLU A 172 -7.05 1.91 19.38
CA GLU A 172 -7.60 2.89 20.35
C GLU A 172 -7.66 4.30 19.74
N GLU A 173 -6.66 4.68 18.94
CA GLU A 173 -6.68 5.92 18.18
C GLU A 173 -7.78 5.94 17.11
N CYS A 174 -7.92 4.85 16.33
CA CYS A 174 -9.00 4.73 15.35
C CYS A 174 -10.37 4.88 16.01
N GLU A 175 -10.58 4.25 17.17
CA GLU A 175 -11.84 4.33 17.92
C GLU A 175 -12.11 5.74 18.44
N ARG A 176 -11.11 6.37 19.07
CA ARG A 176 -11.19 7.76 19.55
C ARG A 176 -11.49 8.76 18.44
N LEU A 177 -10.95 8.52 17.24
CA LEU A 177 -11.14 9.37 16.06
C LEU A 177 -12.32 8.94 15.17
N GLU A 178 -13.05 7.91 15.56
CA GLU A 178 -14.16 7.32 14.79
C GLU A 178 -13.77 6.90 13.36
N VAL A 179 -12.53 6.42 13.18
CA VAL A 179 -12.07 5.81 11.92
C VAL A 179 -12.55 4.37 11.88
N ARG A 180 -13.60 4.11 11.10
CA ARG A 180 -14.27 2.80 11.01
C ARG A 180 -14.05 2.07 9.68
N GLY A 181 -13.38 2.70 8.73
CA GLY A 181 -13.12 2.14 7.41
C GLY A 181 -11.70 2.48 6.96
N PHE A 182 -11.18 1.66 6.06
CA PHE A 182 -9.82 1.83 5.53
C PHE A 182 -9.86 1.75 3.99
N PRO A 183 -9.06 2.55 3.28
CA PRO A 183 -8.14 3.55 3.81
C PRO A 183 -8.87 4.79 4.34
N THR A 184 -8.31 5.44 5.35
CA THR A 184 -8.71 6.78 5.79
C THR A 184 -7.46 7.62 5.97
N PHE A 185 -7.55 8.91 5.65
CA PHE A 185 -6.49 9.88 5.83
C PHE A 185 -6.96 11.01 6.72
N THR A 186 -6.12 11.41 7.69
CA THR A 186 -6.26 12.70 8.37
C THR A 186 -5.10 13.58 7.99
N ILE A 187 -5.39 14.81 7.58
CA ILE A 187 -4.42 15.78 7.09
C ILE A 187 -4.50 16.99 8.01
N GLY A 188 -3.37 17.52 8.46
CA GLY A 188 -3.35 18.64 9.40
C GLY A 188 -2.12 19.53 9.32
N ARG A 189 -2.33 20.83 9.50
CA ARG A 189 -1.28 21.83 9.72
C ARG A 189 -1.82 22.97 10.58
N GLY A 190 -1.27 23.14 11.79
CA GLY A 190 -1.77 24.12 12.74
C GLY A 190 -3.23 23.82 13.12
N GLU A 191 -4.12 24.80 12.95
CA GLU A 191 -5.55 24.64 13.21
C GLU A 191 -6.34 24.05 12.02
N ALA A 192 -5.74 24.05 10.82
CA ALA A 192 -6.38 23.51 9.63
C ALA A 192 -6.27 21.99 9.62
N SER A 193 -7.39 21.31 9.36
CA SER A 193 -7.42 19.85 9.24
C SER A 193 -8.50 19.39 8.27
N ALA A 194 -8.28 18.22 7.67
CA ALA A 194 -9.23 17.56 6.80
C ALA A 194 -9.17 16.04 6.99
N ARG A 195 -10.24 15.36 6.58
CA ARG A 195 -10.33 13.90 6.58
C ARG A 195 -10.81 13.41 5.22
N LEU A 196 -10.18 12.35 4.72
CA LEU A 196 -10.61 11.65 3.53
C LEU A 196 -10.91 10.19 3.88
N ASN A 197 -12.12 9.73 3.57
CA ASN A 197 -12.55 8.36 3.84
C ASN A 197 -12.64 7.56 2.54
N GLY A 198 -12.13 6.33 2.58
CA GLY A 198 -12.07 5.45 1.42
C GLY A 198 -11.00 5.85 0.42
N TRP A 199 -10.82 4.98 -0.56
CA TRP A 199 -9.95 5.26 -1.70
C TRP A 199 -10.54 6.38 -2.56
N GLN A 200 -9.68 7.29 -3.04
CA GLN A 200 -10.05 8.39 -3.92
C GLN A 200 -9.00 8.57 -5.02
N PRO A 201 -9.39 9.08 -6.21
CA PRO A 201 -8.46 9.53 -7.23
C PRO A 201 -7.49 10.61 -6.70
N TRP A 202 -6.34 10.73 -7.34
CA TRP A 202 -5.30 11.67 -6.92
C TRP A 202 -5.80 13.12 -6.85
N GLU A 203 -6.62 13.52 -7.82
CA GLU A 203 -7.12 14.89 -7.95
C GLU A 203 -7.95 15.28 -6.71
N VAL A 204 -8.80 14.37 -6.24
CA VAL A 204 -9.58 14.56 -5.01
C VAL A 204 -8.67 14.60 -3.79
N PHE A 205 -7.66 13.73 -3.73
CA PHE A 205 -6.69 13.72 -2.63
C PHE A 205 -5.91 15.04 -2.57
N GLU A 206 -5.43 15.53 -3.71
CA GLU A 206 -4.69 16.79 -3.84
C GLU A 206 -5.54 18.00 -3.45
N ASP A 207 -6.81 18.05 -3.87
CA ASP A 207 -7.74 19.09 -3.45
C ASP A 207 -7.87 19.16 -1.92
N VAL A 208 -7.90 18.00 -1.24
CA VAL A 208 -7.97 17.94 0.22
C VAL A 208 -6.66 18.39 0.87
N LEU A 209 -5.50 18.05 0.30
CA LEU A 209 -4.23 18.60 0.76
C LEU A 209 -4.23 20.13 0.65
N ARG A 210 -4.72 20.68 -0.46
CA ARG A 210 -4.78 22.12 -0.73
C ARG A 210 -5.83 22.87 0.10
N GLN A 211 -6.86 22.19 0.60
CA GLN A 211 -7.78 22.77 1.59
C GLN A 211 -7.06 23.09 2.91
N VAL A 212 -6.07 22.27 3.29
CA VAL A 212 -5.29 22.46 4.52
C VAL A 212 -4.07 23.36 4.28
N ASP A 213 -3.45 23.25 3.11
CA ASP A 213 -2.31 24.06 2.68
C ASP A 213 -2.49 24.57 1.24
N PRO A 214 -3.15 25.73 1.03
CA PRO A 214 -3.40 26.27 -0.30
C PRO A 214 -2.13 26.53 -1.12
N ASP A 215 -1.02 26.81 -0.44
CA ASP A 215 0.27 27.11 -1.05
C ASP A 215 1.15 25.86 -1.25
N LEU A 216 0.61 24.65 -1.01
CA LEU A 216 1.37 23.41 -1.15
C LEU A 216 1.92 23.27 -2.58
N GLN A 217 3.24 23.13 -2.69
CA GLN A 217 3.95 22.91 -3.94
C GLN A 217 4.66 21.55 -3.92
N GLY A 218 4.45 20.78 -4.98
CA GLY A 218 5.18 19.54 -5.21
C GLY A 218 6.37 19.75 -6.14
N LYS A 219 7.34 18.84 -6.09
CA LYS A 219 8.43 18.77 -7.07
C LYS A 219 7.88 18.47 -8.46
N VAL A 220 8.35 19.19 -9.48
CA VAL A 220 8.04 18.86 -10.87
C VAL A 220 9.04 17.82 -11.36
N LEU A 221 8.53 16.71 -11.88
CA LEU A 221 9.32 15.64 -12.50
C LEU A 221 8.99 15.59 -13.99
N GLU A 222 9.99 15.78 -14.83
CA GLU A 222 9.81 15.66 -16.28
C GLU A 222 9.54 14.20 -16.66
N PRO A 223 8.52 13.90 -17.49
CA PRO A 223 8.18 12.53 -17.87
C PRO A 223 9.14 12.02 -18.96
N THR A 224 10.30 11.51 -18.53
CA THR A 224 11.35 10.99 -19.41
C THR A 224 11.77 9.59 -18.99
N GLU A 225 12.40 8.84 -19.90
CA GLU A 225 13.05 7.56 -19.59
C GLU A 225 14.02 7.67 -18.40
N GLN A 226 14.76 8.77 -18.30
CA GLN A 226 15.71 8.99 -17.20
C GLN A 226 14.99 9.10 -15.86
N SER A 227 13.88 9.82 -15.81
CA SER A 227 13.04 9.94 -14.61
C SER A 227 12.48 8.58 -14.20
N VAL A 228 11.99 7.78 -15.17
CA VAL A 228 11.51 6.42 -14.91
C VAL A 228 12.60 5.52 -14.33
N VAL A 229 13.82 5.55 -14.89
CA VAL A 229 14.97 4.79 -14.38
C VAL A 229 15.35 5.22 -12.95
N GLN A 230 15.24 6.51 -12.62
CA GLN A 230 15.47 7.01 -11.27
C GLN A 230 14.42 6.46 -10.29
N LEU A 231 13.14 6.49 -10.65
CA LEU A 231 12.04 5.95 -9.83
C LEU A 231 12.20 4.45 -9.57
N LEU A 232 12.51 3.68 -10.61
CA LEU A 232 12.77 2.24 -10.53
C LEU A 232 14.03 1.89 -9.70
N GLY A 233 14.88 2.88 -9.41
CA GLY A 233 15.98 2.75 -8.48
C GLY A 233 15.60 2.79 -7.00
N LEU A 234 14.41 3.31 -6.67
CA LEU A 234 13.93 3.54 -5.29
C LEU A 234 13.26 2.31 -4.67
N SER A 235 12.72 1.40 -5.49
CA SER A 235 12.02 0.19 -5.06
C SER A 235 12.14 -0.88 -6.13
N LYS A 236 12.10 -2.14 -5.71
CA LYS A 236 12.26 -3.30 -6.60
C LYS A 236 11.16 -3.40 -7.66
N HIS A 237 9.90 -3.22 -7.25
CA HIS A 237 8.73 -3.35 -8.12
C HIS A 237 7.98 -2.02 -8.26
N TRP A 238 7.56 -1.70 -9.48
CA TRP A 238 6.70 -0.55 -9.78
C TRP A 238 5.58 -0.95 -10.73
N ALA A 239 4.34 -0.59 -10.43
CA ALA A 239 3.25 -0.68 -11.39
C ALA A 239 3.27 0.53 -12.35
N THR A 240 2.77 0.34 -13.58
CA THR A 240 2.58 1.46 -14.54
C THR A 240 1.83 2.62 -13.88
N ARG A 241 0.75 2.31 -13.15
CA ARG A 241 -0.08 3.29 -12.45
C ARG A 241 0.69 4.13 -11.42
N GLU A 242 1.72 3.56 -10.80
CA GLU A 242 2.56 4.28 -9.82
C GLU A 242 3.52 5.23 -10.51
N ILE A 243 4.09 4.83 -11.64
CA ILE A 243 4.95 5.71 -12.46
C ILE A 243 4.12 6.87 -13.01
N ALA A 244 2.95 6.59 -13.57
CA ALA A 244 2.00 7.60 -14.04
C ALA A 244 1.62 8.58 -12.94
N ALA A 245 1.26 8.06 -11.76
CA ALA A 245 0.93 8.88 -10.60
C ALA A 245 2.11 9.75 -10.17
N VAL A 246 3.36 9.26 -10.11
CA VAL A 246 4.50 10.09 -9.68
C VAL A 246 4.86 11.15 -10.72
N LEU A 247 4.87 10.81 -12.01
CA LEU A 247 5.21 11.73 -13.11
C LEU A 247 4.07 12.71 -13.45
N GLY A 248 2.85 12.46 -13.00
CA GLY A 248 1.69 13.30 -13.32
C GLY A 248 1.26 13.19 -14.79
N VAL A 249 1.37 11.99 -15.36
CA VAL A 249 0.97 11.68 -16.74
C VAL A 249 -0.10 10.59 -16.77
N THR A 250 -0.65 10.29 -17.94
CA THR A 250 -1.59 9.17 -18.09
C THR A 250 -0.88 7.82 -17.96
N ASP A 251 -1.66 6.76 -17.67
CA ASP A 251 -1.10 5.40 -17.63
C ASP A 251 -0.49 5.02 -19.00
N ASP A 252 -1.13 5.41 -20.11
CA ASP A 252 -0.66 5.17 -21.48
C ASP A 252 0.69 5.87 -21.74
N ASP A 253 0.83 7.14 -21.35
CA ASP A 253 2.10 7.88 -21.51
C ASP A 253 3.23 7.26 -20.67
N ALA A 254 2.92 6.82 -19.44
CA ALA A 254 3.89 6.14 -18.60
C ALA A 254 4.29 4.78 -19.18
N GLU A 255 3.33 4.04 -19.74
CA GLU A 255 3.58 2.74 -20.37
C GLU A 255 4.50 2.86 -21.58
N LEU A 256 4.31 3.87 -22.44
CA LEU A 256 5.21 4.13 -23.58
C LEU A 256 6.68 4.30 -23.15
N LEU A 257 6.92 5.05 -22.06
CA LEU A 257 8.27 5.21 -21.51
C LEU A 257 8.85 3.89 -20.96
N LEU A 258 8.00 3.07 -20.33
CA LEU A 258 8.40 1.79 -19.75
C LEU A 258 8.69 0.74 -20.85
N GLU A 259 7.89 0.71 -21.92
CA GLU A 259 8.08 -0.17 -23.07
C GLU A 259 9.35 0.16 -23.85
N GLU A 260 9.71 1.43 -24.02
CA GLU A 260 10.98 1.83 -24.65
C GLU A 260 12.20 1.36 -23.81
N LEU A 261 12.10 1.49 -22.48
CA LEU A 261 13.12 0.99 -21.56
C LEU A 261 13.21 -0.55 -21.55
N GLU A 262 12.08 -1.24 -21.69
CA GLU A 262 12.06 -2.69 -21.86
C GLU A 262 12.68 -3.11 -23.20
N GLY A 263 12.32 -2.45 -24.30
CA GLY A 263 12.84 -2.71 -25.64
C GLY A 263 14.37 -2.52 -25.73
N SER A 264 14.92 -1.62 -24.92
CA SER A 264 16.36 -1.42 -24.76
C SER A 264 17.03 -2.36 -23.73
N GLY A 265 16.29 -3.31 -23.16
CA GLY A 265 16.79 -4.34 -22.23
C GLY A 265 17.10 -3.83 -20.83
N LYS A 266 16.62 -2.64 -20.45
CA LYS A 266 16.86 -2.05 -19.13
C LYS A 266 15.86 -2.52 -18.08
N LEU A 267 14.68 -2.97 -18.49
CA LEU A 267 13.59 -3.40 -17.62
C LEU A 267 13.08 -4.80 -17.98
N ASN A 268 12.53 -5.48 -16.99
CA ASN A 268 11.67 -6.64 -17.16
C ASN A 268 10.23 -6.23 -16.86
N ARG A 269 9.29 -6.68 -17.72
CA ARG A 269 7.85 -6.61 -17.44
C ARG A 269 7.33 -7.90 -16.83
N ARG A 270 6.35 -7.77 -15.93
CA ARG A 270 5.57 -8.87 -15.37
C ARG A 270 4.09 -8.53 -15.43
N VAL A 271 3.33 -9.35 -16.15
CA VAL A 271 1.88 -9.22 -16.23
C VAL A 271 1.25 -9.84 -14.98
N ILE A 272 0.46 -9.06 -14.24
CA ILE A 272 -0.23 -9.49 -13.01
C ILE A 272 -1.68 -9.03 -13.07
N GLY A 273 -2.60 -9.98 -13.20
CA GLY A 273 -4.01 -9.66 -13.43
C GLY A 273 -4.20 -8.91 -14.75
N ASP A 274 -4.80 -7.73 -14.69
CA ASP A 274 -4.98 -6.79 -15.79
C ASP A 274 -3.91 -5.67 -15.85
N GLY A 275 -2.93 -5.69 -14.95
CA GLY A 275 -1.90 -4.67 -14.83
C GLY A 275 -0.48 -5.17 -15.09
N LEU A 276 0.45 -4.22 -15.17
CA LEU A 276 1.87 -4.46 -15.39
C LEU A 276 2.69 -4.02 -14.17
N VAL A 277 3.66 -4.88 -13.81
CA VAL A 277 4.71 -4.60 -12.83
C VAL A 277 6.05 -4.61 -13.54
N TRP A 278 6.91 -3.65 -13.21
CA TRP A 278 8.18 -3.40 -13.86
C TRP A 278 9.32 -3.52 -12.86
N GLU A 279 10.42 -4.13 -13.30
CA GLU A 279 11.64 -4.35 -12.52
C GLU A 279 12.86 -3.93 -13.33
N ARG A 280 13.85 -3.30 -12.70
CA ARG A 280 15.09 -2.89 -13.37
C ARG A 280 16.06 -4.06 -13.58
N VAL A 281 16.77 -4.07 -14.71
CA VAL A 281 17.75 -5.09 -15.11
C VAL A 281 19.15 -4.48 -15.34
N PRO A 282 20.19 -4.92 -14.60
CA PRO A 282 20.08 -5.62 -13.31
C PRO A 282 19.44 -4.69 -12.27
N TYR A 283 18.89 -5.26 -11.19
CA TYR A 283 18.45 -4.43 -10.08
C TYR A 283 19.66 -3.75 -9.44
N LEU A 284 19.76 -2.43 -9.64
CA LEU A 284 20.79 -1.57 -9.06
C LEU A 284 20.07 -0.60 -8.11
N PRO A 285 19.99 -0.91 -6.81
CA PRO A 285 19.42 0.03 -5.85
C PRO A 285 20.23 1.32 -5.89
N VAL A 286 19.57 2.47 -5.95
CA VAL A 286 20.25 3.76 -5.81
C VAL A 286 20.62 3.90 -4.33
N PRO A 287 21.91 4.12 -3.98
CA PRO A 287 22.28 4.34 -2.59
C PRO A 287 21.53 5.55 -2.00
N PRO A 288 21.25 5.53 -0.69
CA PRO A 288 20.43 6.55 -0.01
C PRO A 288 21.02 7.96 -0.09
#